data_AF-A0A7X5BUU0-F1
#
_entry.id   AF-A0A7X5BUU0-F1
#
_cell.length_a   1.000
_cell.length_b   1.000
_cell.length_c   1.000
_cell.angle_alpha   90.00
_cell.angle_beta   90.00
_cell.angle_gamma   90.00
#
_symmetry.space_group_name_H-M   'P 1'
#
loop_
_entity.id
_entity.type
_entity.pdbx_description
1 polymer ?
#
loop_
_entity_poly.entity_id
_entity_poly.type
_entity_poly.pdbx_seq_one_letter_code
_entity_poly.pdbx_strand_id
1 'polypeptide(L)'
;MIDLISEDQRLLQELEGLLEGLEPGSEALPTVLAALRSALRAERTAAYGVDVGPDRYHTAFVHGVGFPQPPSILSEAFDASLPPAGSRFGYFDPARPPLAQRNRAMRFSPLGISETLRALPITGEGEGPLWERLGLSEAEWEHARTQLAGYAFNLYRQLGLEQFAQLRVLVCEGDMMLGWVGAFRAEPFTEREQRLLQALTPAIQRRMAMDRRLREAGLLGPALGAALEVLGRPAWVVTFSGRVMHANKAGQARWEQDSQALATQVRECLRSPPGAGPLFSSGPLRTQGLPDHYLVLDPGPPMDPTSRLPVLTQRWGLTAREAQVLEHVVQGETNKAIALHLGCAERTVEVHVTHLLNKAQVESRSALISRFFQS
;
A
#
# COMPACT_ATOMS: atom_id res chain seq x y z
N MET A 1 9.37 15.91 -39.18
CA MET A 1 9.32 16.26 -37.75
C MET A 1 8.51 17.56 -37.65
N ILE A 2 7.29 17.54 -37.11
CA ILE A 2 6.48 18.76 -36.95
C ILE A 2 6.81 19.30 -35.56
N ASP A 3 7.47 20.44 -35.44
CA ASP A 3 7.78 21.04 -34.14
C ASP A 3 6.51 21.60 -33.47
N LEU A 4 6.48 21.58 -32.13
CA LEU A 4 5.45 22.25 -31.35
C LEU A 4 5.56 23.77 -31.59
N ILE A 5 4.44 24.42 -31.86
CA ILE A 5 4.44 25.86 -32.11
C ILE A 5 4.61 26.65 -30.81
N SER A 6 5.01 27.92 -30.88
CA SER A 6 5.21 28.77 -29.68
C SER A 6 3.98 28.84 -28.77
N GLU A 7 2.77 28.74 -29.33
CA GLU A 7 1.52 28.67 -28.57
C GLU A 7 1.43 27.37 -27.74
N ASP A 8 1.86 26.24 -28.29
CA ASP A 8 1.89 24.96 -27.58
C ASP A 8 2.88 24.99 -26.41
N GLN A 9 4.06 25.58 -26.63
CA GLN A 9 5.07 25.69 -25.58
C GLN A 9 4.59 26.54 -24.40
N ARG A 10 3.90 27.65 -24.69
CA ARG A 10 3.29 28.49 -23.66
C ARG A 10 2.20 27.73 -22.90
N LEU A 11 1.33 27.03 -23.63
CA LEU A 11 0.26 26.24 -23.01
C LEU A 11 0.82 25.11 -22.14
N LEU A 12 1.89 24.45 -22.58
CA LEU A 12 2.60 23.44 -21.79
C LEU A 12 3.13 24.04 -20.48
N GLN A 13 3.82 25.19 -20.55
CA GLN A 13 4.32 25.88 -19.36
C GLN A 13 3.19 26.28 -18.39
N GLU A 14 2.06 26.76 -18.91
CA GLU A 14 0.89 27.11 -18.09
C GLU A 14 0.31 25.86 -17.39
N LEU A 15 0.17 24.75 -18.10
CA LEU A 15 -0.35 23.47 -17.56
C LEU A 15 0.62 22.82 -16.57
N GLU A 16 1.93 22.86 -16.84
CA GLU A 16 2.96 22.38 -15.92
C GLU A 16 3.00 23.23 -14.65
N GLY A 17 2.91 24.56 -14.78
CA GLY A 17 2.81 25.47 -13.65
C GLY A 17 1.59 25.21 -12.76
N LEU A 18 0.44 24.85 -13.35
CA LEU A 18 -0.73 24.42 -12.59
C LEU A 18 -0.46 23.13 -11.81
N LEU A 19 0.15 22.12 -12.44
CA LEU A 19 0.48 20.84 -11.80
C LEU A 19 1.44 21.01 -10.61
N GLU A 20 2.38 21.95 -10.72
CA GLU A 20 3.41 22.22 -9.70
C GLU A 20 2.92 23.16 -8.58
N GLY A 21 2.09 24.15 -8.89
CA GLY A 21 1.64 25.18 -7.95
C GLY A 21 0.46 24.78 -7.04
N LEU A 22 -0.20 23.66 -7.32
CA LEU A 22 -1.36 23.21 -6.54
C LEU A 22 -0.93 22.53 -5.23
N GLU A 23 -1.61 22.86 -4.13
CA GLU A 23 -1.35 22.27 -2.81
C GLU A 23 -1.46 20.71 -2.85
N PRO A 24 -0.55 19.98 -2.21
CA PRO A 24 -0.65 18.54 -1.93
C PRO A 24 -2.06 18.12 -1.45
N GLY A 25 -2.71 17.17 -2.12
CA GLY A 25 -4.04 16.66 -1.71
C GLY A 25 -5.25 17.55 -2.06
N SER A 26 -5.05 18.72 -2.69
CA SER A 26 -6.13 19.49 -3.31
C SER A 26 -6.63 18.81 -4.60
N GLU A 27 -7.84 19.13 -5.07
CA GLU A 27 -8.44 18.64 -6.33
C GLU A 27 -7.71 19.14 -7.59
N ALA A 28 -6.42 18.89 -7.70
CA ALA A 28 -5.60 19.39 -8.78
C ALA A 28 -5.92 18.73 -10.12
N LEU A 29 -6.29 17.45 -10.10
CA LEU A 29 -6.54 16.67 -11.30
C LEU A 29 -7.78 17.17 -12.08
N PRO A 30 -8.93 17.49 -11.45
CA PRO A 30 -10.04 18.19 -12.11
C PRO A 30 -9.64 19.49 -12.83
N THR A 31 -8.85 20.36 -12.19
CA THR A 31 -8.39 21.62 -12.80
C THR A 31 -7.53 21.35 -14.03
N VAL A 32 -6.59 20.42 -13.93
CA VAL A 32 -5.72 20.01 -15.04
C VAL A 32 -6.53 19.38 -16.17
N LEU A 33 -7.53 18.55 -15.87
CA LEU A 33 -8.42 17.98 -16.86
C LEU A 33 -9.23 19.06 -17.60
N ALA A 34 -9.74 20.07 -16.89
CA ALA A 34 -10.46 21.18 -17.50
C ALA A 34 -9.56 21.99 -18.45
N ALA A 35 -8.32 22.25 -18.05
CA ALA A 35 -7.36 22.96 -18.88
C ALA A 35 -6.90 22.09 -20.08
N LEU A 36 -6.68 20.80 -19.88
CA LEU A 36 -6.37 19.82 -20.93
C LEU A 36 -7.51 19.71 -21.95
N ARG A 37 -8.77 19.77 -21.49
CA ARG A 37 -9.95 19.78 -22.36
C ARG A 37 -9.93 20.96 -23.33
N SER A 38 -9.60 22.15 -22.83
CA SER A 38 -9.45 23.35 -23.64
C SER A 38 -8.30 23.20 -24.64
N ALA A 39 -7.12 22.79 -24.14
CA ALA A 39 -5.90 22.61 -24.93
C ALA A 39 -6.07 21.64 -26.11
N LEU A 40 -6.74 20.51 -25.88
CA LEU A 40 -6.96 19.47 -26.87
C LEU A 40 -8.24 19.69 -27.69
N ARG A 41 -8.96 20.80 -27.48
CA ARG A 41 -10.30 21.04 -28.04
C ARG A 41 -11.20 19.81 -27.88
N ALA A 42 -11.09 19.18 -26.72
CA ALA A 42 -11.80 17.96 -26.42
C ALA A 42 -13.21 18.29 -25.94
N GLU A 43 -14.16 17.43 -26.25
CA GLU A 43 -15.51 17.55 -25.73
C GLU A 43 -15.56 17.08 -24.28
N ARG A 44 -14.76 16.06 -23.95
CA ARG A 44 -14.66 15.48 -22.60
C ARG A 44 -13.23 15.09 -22.27
N THR A 45 -12.89 15.14 -20.99
CA THR A 45 -11.63 14.63 -20.45
C THR A 45 -11.90 13.86 -19.18
N ALA A 46 -11.17 12.77 -18.96
CA ALA A 46 -11.29 12.00 -17.74
C ALA A 46 -9.92 11.56 -17.22
N ALA A 47 -9.86 11.30 -15.93
CA ALA A 47 -8.81 10.54 -15.30
C ALA A 47 -9.42 9.57 -14.30
N TYR A 48 -8.91 8.34 -14.25
CA TYR A 48 -9.29 7.38 -13.23
C TYR A 48 -8.10 6.54 -12.79
N GLY A 49 -8.04 6.25 -11.50
CA GLY A 49 -7.09 5.32 -10.90
C GLY A 49 -7.75 3.96 -10.69
N VAL A 50 -6.96 2.89 -10.72
CA VAL A 50 -7.44 1.53 -10.43
C VAL A 50 -6.62 0.97 -9.28
N ASP A 51 -7.31 0.56 -8.21
CA ASP A 51 -6.73 -0.24 -7.14
C ASP A 51 -6.97 -1.74 -7.43
N VAL A 52 -5.93 -2.53 -7.16
CA VAL A 52 -5.94 -3.98 -7.38
C VAL A 52 -6.43 -4.67 -6.11
N GLY A 53 -7.70 -5.06 -6.10
CA GLY A 53 -8.27 -5.92 -5.07
C GLY A 53 -7.98 -7.40 -5.30
N PRO A 54 -8.24 -8.27 -4.29
CA PRO A 54 -8.00 -9.71 -4.40
C PRO A 54 -8.88 -10.40 -5.45
N ASP A 55 -10.15 -9.98 -5.57
CA ASP A 55 -11.13 -10.61 -6.47
C ASP A 55 -11.54 -9.73 -7.67
N ARG A 56 -11.46 -8.41 -7.52
CA ARG A 56 -11.81 -7.44 -8.56
C ARG A 56 -10.99 -6.16 -8.48
N TYR A 57 -10.94 -5.44 -9.58
CA TYR A 57 -10.45 -4.08 -9.61
C TYR A 57 -11.49 -3.10 -9.01
N HIS A 58 -11.00 -2.03 -8.40
CA HIS A 58 -11.80 -0.93 -7.88
C HIS A 58 -11.28 0.40 -8.38
N THR A 59 -12.15 1.39 -8.59
CA THR A 59 -11.67 2.74 -8.90
C THR A 59 -11.08 3.40 -7.66
N ALA A 60 -9.80 3.78 -7.72
CA ALA A 60 -9.14 4.53 -6.65
C ALA A 60 -9.60 6.00 -6.61
N PHE A 61 -9.94 6.55 -7.77
CA PHE A 61 -10.55 7.86 -7.98
C PHE A 61 -11.10 7.91 -9.40
N VAL A 62 -12.07 8.80 -9.64
CA VAL A 62 -12.59 9.11 -10.98
C VAL A 62 -12.86 10.61 -11.05
N HIS A 63 -12.34 11.25 -12.09
CA HIS A 63 -12.61 12.64 -12.41
C HIS A 63 -12.98 12.76 -13.88
N GLY A 64 -14.04 13.48 -14.18
CA GLY A 64 -14.47 13.77 -15.54
C GLY A 64 -14.89 15.21 -15.69
N VAL A 65 -14.52 15.82 -16.81
CA VAL A 65 -14.91 17.19 -17.19
C VAL A 65 -15.59 17.14 -18.55
N GLY A 66 -16.75 17.80 -18.68
CA GLY A 66 -17.56 17.80 -19.89
C GLY A 66 -18.53 16.61 -20.01
N PHE A 67 -18.65 15.78 -18.98
CA PHE A 67 -19.67 14.73 -18.89
C PHE A 67 -21.01 15.31 -18.43
N PRO A 68 -22.14 14.89 -19.00
CA PRO A 68 -23.46 15.34 -18.54
C PRO A 68 -23.85 14.71 -17.19
N GLN A 69 -23.27 13.57 -16.82
CA GLN A 69 -23.51 12.90 -15.54
C GLN A 69 -22.79 13.63 -14.39
N PRO A 70 -23.38 13.66 -13.18
CA PRO A 70 -22.70 14.17 -12.01
C PRO A 70 -21.51 13.28 -11.61
N PRO A 71 -20.51 13.81 -10.88
CA PRO A 71 -19.29 13.07 -10.52
C PRO A 71 -19.54 11.73 -9.81
N SER A 72 -20.55 11.63 -8.94
CA SER A 72 -20.87 10.37 -8.24
C SER A 72 -21.30 9.26 -9.21
N ILE A 73 -22.21 9.58 -10.13
CA ILE A 73 -22.70 8.64 -11.15
C ILE A 73 -21.57 8.24 -12.11
N LEU A 74 -20.67 9.18 -12.42
CA LEU A 74 -19.48 8.88 -13.21
C LEU A 74 -18.59 7.86 -12.48
N SER A 75 -18.28 8.10 -11.21
CA SER A 75 -17.48 7.18 -10.39
C SER A 75 -18.10 5.78 -10.31
N GLU A 76 -19.41 5.70 -10.05
CA GLU A 76 -20.15 4.43 -10.01
C GLU A 76 -20.11 3.69 -11.36
N ALA A 77 -20.29 4.41 -12.47
CA ALA A 77 -20.25 3.81 -13.81
C ALA A 77 -18.86 3.23 -14.13
N PHE A 78 -17.79 3.98 -13.84
CA PHE A 78 -16.42 3.49 -14.03
C PHE A 78 -16.13 2.27 -13.14
N ASP A 79 -16.46 2.31 -11.84
CA ASP A 79 -16.22 1.18 -10.91
C ASP A 79 -17.00 -0.08 -11.32
N ALA A 80 -18.27 0.06 -11.70
CA ALA A 80 -19.11 -1.06 -12.15
C ALA A 80 -18.62 -1.67 -13.48
N SER A 81 -17.89 -0.91 -14.29
CA SER A 81 -17.35 -1.36 -15.56
C SER A 81 -15.97 -2.00 -15.46
N LEU A 82 -15.32 -1.98 -14.29
CA LEU A 82 -14.02 -2.64 -14.13
C LEU A 82 -14.17 -4.17 -14.20
N PRO A 83 -13.24 -4.86 -14.87
CA PRO A 83 -13.32 -6.30 -15.05
C PRO A 83 -12.83 -7.03 -13.77
N PRO A 84 -13.00 -8.35 -13.68
CA PRO A 84 -12.44 -9.15 -12.59
C PRO A 84 -10.92 -8.99 -12.48
N ALA A 85 -10.35 -9.22 -11.29
CA ALA A 85 -8.90 -9.12 -11.09
C ALA A 85 -8.16 -10.11 -12.02
N GLY A 86 -7.03 -9.67 -12.59
CA GLY A 86 -6.28 -10.44 -13.60
C GLY A 86 -6.89 -10.42 -15.01
N SER A 87 -8.03 -9.75 -15.20
CA SER A 87 -8.63 -9.54 -16.52
C SER A 87 -8.16 -8.23 -17.16
N ARG A 88 -8.38 -8.08 -18.46
CA ARG A 88 -7.99 -6.87 -19.21
C ARG A 88 -9.13 -5.86 -19.29
N PHE A 89 -8.79 -4.59 -19.23
CA PHE A 89 -9.69 -3.47 -19.52
C PHE A 89 -9.41 -2.94 -20.92
N GLY A 90 -10.05 -3.57 -21.92
CA GLY A 90 -9.73 -3.32 -23.32
C GLY A 90 -8.34 -3.84 -23.69
N TYR A 91 -7.39 -2.94 -23.98
CA TYR A 91 -6.05 -3.29 -24.50
C TYR A 91 -4.94 -3.33 -23.43
N PHE A 92 -5.26 -3.27 -22.15
CA PHE A 92 -4.27 -3.35 -21.07
C PHE A 92 -4.86 -4.04 -19.83
N ASP A 93 -3.98 -4.61 -19.00
CA ASP A 93 -4.30 -5.05 -17.65
C ASP A 93 -3.89 -3.93 -16.67
N PRO A 94 -4.81 -3.38 -15.86
CA PRO A 94 -4.47 -2.37 -14.86
C PRO A 94 -3.40 -2.81 -13.85
N ALA A 95 -3.33 -4.10 -13.51
CA ALA A 95 -2.32 -4.63 -12.59
C ALA A 95 -0.94 -4.79 -13.26
N ARG A 96 -0.92 -4.96 -14.59
CA ARG A 96 0.29 -5.21 -15.39
C ARG A 96 0.21 -4.47 -16.72
N PRO A 97 0.29 -3.13 -16.72
CA PRO A 97 0.21 -2.35 -17.95
C PRO A 97 1.35 -2.75 -18.90
N PRO A 98 1.08 -3.02 -20.19
CA PRO A 98 2.12 -3.39 -21.16
C PRO A 98 3.19 -2.30 -21.28
N LEU A 99 4.46 -2.69 -21.32
CA LEU A 99 5.60 -1.75 -21.36
C LEU A 99 5.46 -0.72 -22.50
N ALA A 100 4.99 -1.17 -23.66
CA ALA A 100 4.78 -0.33 -24.85
C ALA A 100 3.75 0.80 -24.67
N GLN A 101 2.89 0.71 -23.64
CA GLN A 101 1.81 1.65 -23.37
C GLN A 101 2.08 2.55 -22.15
N ARG A 102 3.08 2.22 -21.32
CA ARG A 102 3.40 2.99 -20.10
C ARG A 102 3.91 4.38 -20.46
N ASN A 103 3.30 5.41 -19.88
CA ASN A 103 3.65 6.81 -20.08
C ASN A 103 3.73 7.24 -21.56
N ARG A 104 2.97 6.56 -22.43
CA ARG A 104 2.90 6.85 -23.86
C ARG A 104 1.51 7.38 -24.22
N ALA A 105 1.47 8.57 -24.82
CA ALA A 105 0.26 9.13 -25.37
C ALA A 105 -0.12 8.37 -26.65
N MET A 106 -1.34 7.86 -26.69
CA MET A 106 -1.86 7.01 -27.78
C MET A 106 -3.23 7.51 -28.23
N ARG A 107 -3.43 7.51 -29.55
CA ARG A 107 -4.70 7.88 -30.19
C ARG A 107 -5.49 6.63 -30.57
N PHE A 108 -6.81 6.73 -30.50
CA PHE A 108 -7.74 5.67 -30.82
C PHE A 108 -8.88 6.23 -31.67
N SER A 109 -9.27 5.45 -32.68
CA SER A 109 -10.46 5.72 -33.47
C SER A 109 -11.71 5.61 -32.60
N PRO A 110 -12.81 6.28 -33.00
CA PRO A 110 -14.14 5.99 -32.46
C PRO A 110 -14.46 4.50 -32.43
N LEU A 111 -15.24 4.06 -31.43
CA LEU A 111 -15.84 2.73 -31.40
C LEU A 111 -16.91 2.65 -32.49
N GLY A 112 -16.51 2.19 -33.68
CA GLY A 112 -17.46 1.98 -34.77
C GLY A 112 -18.59 1.01 -34.39
N ILE A 113 -19.82 1.33 -34.79
CA ILE A 113 -21.03 0.49 -34.63
C ILE A 113 -21.03 -0.61 -35.70
N SER A 114 -20.06 -1.51 -35.67
CA SER A 114 -19.99 -2.70 -36.54
C SER A 114 -20.07 -3.97 -35.70
N GLU A 115 -20.55 -5.08 -36.28
CA GLU A 115 -20.62 -6.42 -35.66
C GLU A 115 -19.31 -6.87 -35.01
N THR A 116 -18.18 -6.27 -35.40
CA THR A 116 -16.92 -6.34 -34.64
C THR A 116 -16.58 -4.97 -34.08
N LEU A 117 -16.73 -4.78 -32.77
CA LEU A 117 -16.34 -3.55 -32.09
C LEU A 117 -14.84 -3.30 -32.30
N ARG A 118 -14.50 -2.18 -32.93
CA ARG A 118 -13.14 -1.84 -33.34
C ARG A 118 -12.80 -0.41 -32.95
N ALA A 119 -12.62 -0.14 -31.65
CA ALA A 119 -11.79 1.01 -31.25
C ALA A 119 -10.34 0.68 -31.60
N LEU A 120 -9.94 0.86 -32.86
CA LEU A 120 -8.57 0.57 -33.24
C LEU A 120 -7.68 1.72 -32.77
N PRO A 121 -6.58 1.44 -32.05
CA PRO A 121 -5.57 2.46 -31.87
C PRO A 121 -5.14 2.98 -33.24
N ILE A 122 -5.23 4.29 -33.43
CA ILE A 122 -4.64 4.99 -34.57
C ILE A 122 -3.18 5.19 -34.16
N THR A 123 -2.42 4.11 -34.16
CA THR A 123 -1.02 4.18 -33.77
C THR A 123 -0.24 4.99 -34.81
N GLY A 124 0.22 6.19 -34.42
CA GLY A 124 1.26 6.94 -35.15
C GLY A 124 2.65 6.31 -34.92
N GLU A 125 3.41 6.21 -36.02
CA GLU A 125 4.78 5.67 -36.25
C GLU A 125 5.17 4.31 -35.59
N GLY A 126 5.68 3.40 -36.43
CA GLY A 126 6.12 2.05 -36.07
C GLY A 126 5.74 1.01 -37.13
N GLU A 127 6.71 0.23 -37.61
CA GLU A 127 6.49 -0.93 -38.49
C GLU A 127 5.92 -2.11 -37.68
N GLY A 128 5.11 -2.95 -38.32
CA GLY A 128 4.55 -4.17 -37.71
C GLY A 128 3.06 -4.10 -37.32
N PRO A 129 2.47 -5.24 -36.93
CA PRO A 129 1.06 -5.36 -36.59
C PRO A 129 0.67 -4.58 -35.33
N LEU A 130 -0.59 -4.18 -35.25
CA LEU A 130 -1.13 -3.28 -34.22
C LEU A 130 -0.95 -3.81 -32.79
N TRP A 131 -1.12 -5.11 -32.57
CA TRP A 131 -1.02 -5.74 -31.25
C TRP A 131 0.39 -5.71 -30.70
N GLU A 132 1.40 -5.92 -31.54
CA GLU A 132 2.80 -5.86 -31.15
C GLU A 132 3.19 -4.45 -30.68
N ARG A 133 2.64 -3.42 -31.36
CA ARG A 133 2.80 -2.01 -30.97
C ARG A 133 2.11 -1.65 -29.66
N LEU A 134 1.08 -2.41 -29.27
CA LEU A 134 0.43 -2.32 -27.97
C LEU A 134 1.15 -3.16 -26.89
N GLY A 135 2.18 -3.93 -27.26
CA GLY A 135 2.85 -4.87 -26.37
C GLY A 135 1.96 -6.07 -26.00
N LEU A 136 1.11 -6.50 -26.94
CA LEU A 136 0.21 -7.64 -26.80
C LEU A 136 0.65 -8.77 -27.75
N SER A 137 0.48 -10.01 -27.32
CA SER A 137 0.51 -11.17 -28.22
C SER A 137 -0.74 -11.23 -29.09
N GLU A 138 -0.68 -11.99 -30.19
CA GLU A 138 -1.81 -12.19 -31.10
C GLU A 138 -3.03 -12.81 -30.38
N ALA A 139 -2.81 -13.77 -29.48
CA ALA A 139 -3.89 -14.37 -28.68
C ALA A 139 -4.54 -13.36 -27.72
N GLU A 140 -3.73 -12.49 -27.09
CA GLU A 140 -4.23 -11.43 -26.20
C GLU A 140 -5.00 -10.36 -26.97
N TRP A 141 -4.55 -10.06 -28.20
CA TRP A 141 -5.23 -9.16 -29.11
C TRP A 141 -6.59 -9.70 -29.55
N GLU A 142 -6.66 -10.97 -29.94
CA GLU A 142 -7.94 -11.59 -30.35
C GLU A 142 -8.89 -11.69 -29.15
N HIS A 143 -8.37 -12.02 -27.96
CA HIS A 143 -9.16 -12.00 -26.73
C HIS A 143 -9.66 -10.59 -26.38
N ALA A 144 -8.81 -9.57 -26.50
CA ALA A 144 -9.19 -8.18 -26.26
C ALA A 144 -10.25 -7.70 -27.26
N ARG A 145 -10.19 -8.12 -28.53
CA ARG A 145 -11.21 -7.82 -29.55
C ARG A 145 -12.57 -8.44 -29.21
N THR A 146 -12.59 -9.67 -28.70
CA THR A 146 -13.84 -10.36 -28.31
C THR A 146 -14.41 -9.82 -27.00
N GLN A 147 -13.56 -9.45 -26.03
CA GLN A 147 -13.99 -8.92 -24.73
C GLN A 147 -14.19 -7.40 -24.67
N LEU A 148 -13.67 -6.62 -25.62
CA LEU A 148 -13.94 -5.18 -25.73
C LEU A 148 -15.46 -4.92 -25.72
N ALA A 149 -16.24 -5.87 -26.23
CA ALA A 149 -17.70 -5.87 -26.29
C ALA A 149 -18.42 -5.92 -24.93
N GLY A 150 -17.76 -6.35 -23.86
CA GLY A 150 -18.38 -6.48 -22.54
C GLY A 150 -18.26 -5.21 -21.71
N TYR A 151 -17.14 -5.08 -21.00
CA TYR A 151 -16.98 -4.10 -19.93
C TYR A 151 -16.72 -2.67 -20.42
N ALA A 152 -15.69 -2.49 -21.24
CA ALA A 152 -15.34 -1.18 -21.78
C ALA A 152 -16.43 -0.64 -22.71
N PHE A 153 -17.00 -1.46 -23.60
CA PHE A 153 -18.06 -0.99 -24.50
C PHE A 153 -19.32 -0.53 -23.75
N ASN A 154 -19.75 -1.26 -22.72
CA ASN A 154 -20.91 -0.86 -21.92
C ASN A 154 -20.70 0.47 -21.22
N LEU A 155 -19.50 0.69 -20.65
CA LEU A 155 -19.14 1.99 -20.08
C LEU A 155 -19.23 3.09 -21.14
N TYR A 156 -18.62 2.89 -22.30
CA TYR A 156 -18.56 3.93 -23.33
C TYR A 156 -19.97 4.27 -23.82
N ARG A 157 -20.82 3.27 -24.03
CA ARG A 157 -22.22 3.46 -24.39
C ARG A 157 -23.02 4.19 -23.31
N GLN A 158 -22.85 3.81 -22.04
CA GLN A 158 -23.53 4.46 -20.91
C GLN A 158 -23.13 5.94 -20.78
N LEU A 159 -21.87 6.24 -21.10
CA LEU A 159 -21.33 7.59 -21.06
C LEU A 159 -21.51 8.35 -22.38
N GLY A 160 -22.05 7.74 -23.44
CA GLY A 160 -22.20 8.37 -24.76
C GLY A 160 -20.85 8.71 -25.40
N LEU A 161 -19.88 7.79 -25.34
CA LEU A 161 -18.52 7.90 -25.86
C LEU A 161 -18.27 7.01 -27.08
N GLU A 162 -19.25 6.23 -27.51
CA GLU A 162 -19.10 5.24 -28.58
C GLU A 162 -18.66 5.86 -29.91
N GLN A 163 -19.08 7.10 -30.20
CA GLN A 163 -18.68 7.80 -31.43
C GLN A 163 -17.41 8.65 -31.28
N PHE A 164 -16.75 8.61 -30.12
CA PHE A 164 -15.68 9.56 -29.81
C PHE A 164 -14.32 8.91 -30.07
N ALA A 165 -13.48 9.61 -30.82
CA ALA A 165 -12.05 9.35 -30.84
C ALA A 165 -11.48 9.62 -29.43
N GLN A 166 -10.40 8.93 -29.10
CA GLN A 166 -9.75 9.04 -27.81
C GLN A 166 -8.26 9.35 -27.98
N LEU A 167 -7.74 10.21 -27.10
CA LEU A 167 -6.31 10.40 -26.90
C LEU A 167 -6.03 10.18 -25.41
N ARG A 168 -5.18 9.22 -25.08
CA ARG A 168 -4.94 8.85 -23.68
C ARG A 168 -3.52 8.42 -23.39
N VAL A 169 -3.16 8.47 -22.12
CA VAL A 169 -1.92 7.94 -21.56
C VAL A 169 -2.24 7.05 -20.36
N LEU A 170 -1.53 5.92 -20.25
CA LEU A 170 -1.48 5.15 -19.02
C LEU A 170 -0.32 5.70 -18.20
N VAL A 171 -0.63 6.43 -17.14
CA VAL A 171 0.38 7.04 -16.27
C VAL A 171 0.87 5.95 -15.33
N CYS A 172 2.17 5.67 -15.33
CA CYS A 172 2.76 4.56 -14.58
C CYS A 172 4.02 5.00 -13.86
N GLU A 173 4.27 4.46 -12.66
CA GLU A 173 5.55 4.55 -11.94
C GLU A 173 6.15 3.14 -11.85
N GLY A 174 7.23 2.88 -12.60
CA GLY A 174 7.76 1.52 -12.75
C GLY A 174 6.79 0.58 -13.48
N ASP A 175 6.35 -0.47 -12.79
CA ASP A 175 5.33 -1.42 -13.25
C ASP A 175 3.92 -1.11 -12.72
N MET A 176 3.79 -0.18 -11.79
CA MET A 176 2.52 0.23 -11.22
C MET A 176 1.82 1.28 -12.08
N MET A 177 0.54 1.08 -12.36
CA MET A 177 -0.31 2.10 -12.98
C MET A 177 -0.80 3.09 -11.92
N LEU A 178 -0.47 4.37 -12.07
CA LEU A 178 -1.00 5.45 -11.23
C LEU A 178 -2.43 5.85 -11.67
N GLY A 179 -2.71 5.75 -12.97
CA GLY A 179 -4.05 5.92 -13.52
C GLY A 179 -4.08 6.10 -15.03
N TRP A 180 -5.28 6.10 -15.57
CA TRP A 180 -5.58 6.44 -16.95
C TRP A 180 -5.92 7.92 -17.03
N VAL A 181 -5.37 8.65 -18.00
CA VAL A 181 -5.69 10.06 -18.26
C VAL A 181 -5.92 10.24 -19.75
N GLY A 182 -6.99 10.92 -20.14
CA GLY A 182 -7.26 11.14 -21.55
C GLY A 182 -8.43 12.06 -21.87
N ALA A 183 -8.62 12.22 -23.17
CA ALA A 183 -9.57 13.12 -23.79
C ALA A 183 -10.40 12.38 -24.85
N PHE A 184 -11.61 12.87 -25.06
CA PHE A 184 -12.59 12.33 -26.01
C PHE A 184 -13.22 13.46 -26.82
N ARG A 185 -13.41 13.23 -28.12
CA ARG A 185 -14.19 14.09 -29.03
C ARG A 185 -14.60 13.32 -30.28
N ALA A 186 -15.59 13.80 -31.03
CA ALA A 186 -16.04 13.15 -32.26
C ALA A 186 -14.92 13.05 -33.33
N GLU A 187 -14.12 14.10 -33.48
CA GLU A 187 -13.06 14.16 -34.50
C GLU A 187 -11.75 13.46 -34.06
N PRO A 188 -11.04 12.77 -34.96
CA PRO A 188 -9.75 12.15 -34.65
C PRO A 188 -8.72 13.15 -34.09
N PHE A 189 -7.92 12.71 -33.12
CA PHE A 189 -6.79 13.47 -32.61
C PHE A 189 -5.61 13.46 -33.60
N THR A 190 -4.88 14.57 -33.65
CA THR A 190 -3.72 14.81 -34.52
C THR A 190 -2.41 14.39 -33.86
N GLU A 191 -1.34 14.25 -34.65
CA GLU A 191 0.02 14.04 -34.13
C GLU A 191 0.47 15.16 -33.18
N ARG A 192 0.09 16.41 -33.49
CA ARG A 192 0.40 17.58 -32.64
C ARG A 192 -0.22 17.42 -31.25
N GLU A 193 -1.51 17.07 -31.18
CA GLU A 193 -2.23 16.86 -29.91
C GLU A 193 -1.67 15.66 -29.14
N GLN A 194 -1.30 14.58 -29.83
CA GLN A 194 -0.62 13.44 -29.21
C GLN A 194 0.71 13.87 -28.57
N ARG A 195 1.52 14.68 -29.27
CA ARG A 195 2.78 15.20 -28.72
C ARG A 195 2.58 16.15 -27.55
N LEU A 196 1.51 16.94 -27.56
CA LEU A 196 1.17 17.81 -26.44
C LEU A 196 0.88 16.98 -25.18
N LEU A 197 0.02 15.97 -25.27
CA LEU A 197 -0.24 15.08 -24.12
C LEU A 197 1.03 14.30 -23.71
N GLN A 198 1.85 13.87 -24.68
CA GLN A 198 3.12 13.20 -24.41
C GLN A 198 4.08 14.09 -23.61
N ALA A 199 4.15 15.39 -23.94
CA ALA A 199 4.99 16.36 -23.25
C ALA A 199 4.52 16.63 -21.82
N LEU A 200 3.21 16.65 -21.56
CA LEU A 200 2.64 16.80 -20.20
C LEU A 200 2.76 15.55 -19.33
N THR A 201 2.96 14.39 -19.94
CA THR A 201 2.92 13.09 -19.24
C THR A 201 3.85 13.04 -18.01
N PRO A 202 5.13 13.51 -18.07
CA PRO A 202 6.00 13.52 -16.90
C PRO A 202 5.48 14.40 -15.75
N ALA A 203 4.87 15.55 -16.05
CA ALA A 203 4.32 16.43 -15.01
C ALA A 203 3.08 15.82 -14.35
N ILE A 204 2.19 15.22 -15.16
CA ILE A 204 1.01 14.47 -14.68
C ILE A 204 1.48 13.29 -13.80
N GLN A 205 2.50 12.54 -14.23
CA GLN A 205 3.07 11.43 -13.48
C GLN A 205 3.62 11.87 -12.12
N ARG A 206 4.45 12.91 -12.08
CA ARG A 206 4.99 13.46 -10.82
C ARG A 206 3.87 13.85 -9.86
N ARG A 207 2.84 14.52 -10.38
CA ARG A 207 1.69 14.94 -9.58
C ARG A 207 0.91 13.75 -9.02
N MET A 208 0.55 12.80 -9.87
CA MET A 208 -0.21 11.62 -9.44
C MET A 208 0.57 10.74 -8.46
N ALA A 209 1.89 10.61 -8.64
CA ALA A 209 2.77 9.90 -7.72
C ALA A 209 2.80 10.60 -6.34
N MET A 210 2.90 11.93 -6.32
CA MET A 210 2.83 12.72 -5.10
C MET A 210 1.48 12.54 -4.39
N ASP A 211 0.36 12.72 -5.10
CA ASP A 211 -0.99 12.58 -4.55
C ASP A 211 -1.26 11.16 -4.03
N ARG A 212 -0.71 10.12 -4.67
CA ARG A 212 -0.74 8.75 -4.15
C ARG A 212 0.04 8.61 -2.85
N ARG A 213 1.30 9.03 -2.81
CA ARG A 213 2.16 8.93 -1.62
C ARG A 213 1.56 9.67 -0.42
N LEU A 214 0.91 10.81 -0.65
CA LEU A 214 0.21 11.56 0.39
C LEU A 214 -1.02 10.82 0.93
N ARG A 215 -1.83 10.21 0.05
CA ARG A 215 -2.97 9.37 0.46
C ARG A 215 -2.51 8.15 1.26
N GLU A 216 -1.46 7.48 0.79
CA GLU A 216 -0.87 6.33 1.50
C GLU A 216 -0.26 6.74 2.85
N ALA A 217 0.45 7.86 2.92
CA ALA A 217 0.96 8.41 4.17
C ALA A 217 -0.19 8.73 5.16
N GLY A 218 -1.33 9.19 4.66
CA GLY A 218 -2.55 9.38 5.47
C GLY A 218 -3.09 8.08 6.09
N LEU A 219 -2.87 6.91 5.48
CA LEU A 219 -3.29 5.61 6.01
C LEU A 219 -2.35 5.06 7.09
N LEU A 220 -1.07 5.47 7.08
CA LEU A 220 -0.07 4.95 8.03
C LEU A 220 -0.43 5.27 9.49
N GLY A 221 -1.00 6.44 9.75
CA GLY A 221 -1.44 6.83 11.10
C GLY A 221 -2.53 5.91 11.66
N PRO A 222 -3.68 5.78 10.99
CA PRO A 222 -4.74 4.85 11.39
C PRO A 222 -4.29 3.39 11.45
N ALA A 223 -3.49 2.92 10.49
CA ALA A 223 -2.97 1.55 10.47
C ALA A 223 -2.05 1.27 11.65
N LEU A 224 -1.15 2.20 11.98
CA LEU A 224 -0.31 2.12 13.17
C LEU A 224 -1.14 2.11 14.43
N GLY A 225 -2.13 3.00 14.55
CA GLY A 225 -3.08 2.99 15.66
C GLY A 225 -3.75 1.64 15.83
N ALA A 226 -4.32 1.08 14.76
CA ALA A 226 -4.95 -0.24 14.79
C ALA A 226 -3.96 -1.36 15.18
N ALA A 227 -2.73 -1.35 14.65
CA ALA A 227 -1.72 -2.33 15.01
C ALA A 227 -1.32 -2.24 16.49
N LEU A 228 -1.17 -1.03 17.02
CA LEU A 228 -0.85 -0.80 18.44
C LEU A 228 -2.01 -1.23 19.36
N GLU A 229 -3.27 -1.05 18.94
CA GLU A 229 -4.42 -1.58 19.70
C GLU A 229 -4.40 -3.12 19.78
N VAL A 230 -4.04 -3.80 18.68
CA VAL A 230 -3.95 -5.28 18.65
C VAL A 230 -2.87 -5.83 19.58
N LEU A 231 -1.81 -5.07 19.89
CA LEU A 231 -0.77 -5.48 20.83
C LEU A 231 -1.30 -5.72 22.26
N GLY A 232 -2.47 -5.15 22.61
CA GLY A 232 -3.12 -5.36 23.89
C GLY A 232 -2.34 -4.87 25.11
N ARG A 233 -1.32 -4.03 24.91
CA ARG A 233 -0.44 -3.50 25.97
C ARG A 233 -0.18 -2.01 25.78
N PRO A 234 0.17 -1.24 26.82
CA PRO A 234 0.43 0.18 26.67
C PRO A 234 1.59 0.45 25.71
N ALA A 235 1.36 1.28 24.70
CA ALA A 235 2.32 1.58 23.66
C ALA A 235 2.27 3.06 23.25
N TRP A 236 3.43 3.64 22.97
CA TRP A 236 3.58 5.04 22.58
C TRP A 236 4.56 5.20 21.42
N VAL A 237 4.24 6.08 20.48
CA VAL A 237 5.20 6.64 19.54
C VAL A 237 5.70 7.94 20.13
N VAL A 238 7.01 8.05 20.34
CA VAL A 238 7.64 9.21 20.96
C VAL A 238 8.70 9.80 20.04
N THR A 239 8.85 11.12 20.08
CA THR A 239 9.97 11.83 19.43
C THR A 239 11.28 11.56 20.18
N PHE A 240 12.42 11.91 19.56
CA PHE A 240 13.75 11.87 20.21
C PHE A 240 13.85 12.63 21.53
N SER A 241 12.98 13.62 21.78
CA SER A 241 12.95 14.35 23.05
C SER A 241 12.12 13.68 24.13
N GLY A 242 11.45 12.56 23.82
CA GLY A 242 10.53 11.85 24.71
C GLY A 242 9.09 12.39 24.69
N ARG A 243 8.76 13.35 23.81
CA ARG A 243 7.37 13.81 23.62
C ARG A 243 6.55 12.71 22.94
N VAL A 244 5.42 12.33 23.54
CA VAL A 244 4.44 11.41 22.97
C VAL A 244 3.73 12.06 21.79
N MET A 245 3.71 11.36 20.65
CA MET A 245 2.96 11.74 19.45
C MET A 245 1.71 10.91 19.25
N HIS A 246 1.76 9.63 19.61
CA HIS A 246 0.64 8.72 19.48
C HIS A 246 0.68 7.70 20.60
N ALA A 247 -0.49 7.26 21.06
CA ALA A 247 -0.65 6.24 22.08
C ALA A 247 -1.93 5.45 21.81
N ASN A 248 -1.87 4.12 21.98
CA ASN A 248 -3.09 3.31 21.98
C ASN A 248 -3.89 3.54 23.29
N LYS A 249 -5.11 3.01 23.38
CA LYS A 249 -5.99 3.19 24.55
C LYS A 249 -5.32 2.78 25.86
N ALA A 250 -4.61 1.65 25.87
CA ALA A 250 -3.87 1.17 27.05
C ALA A 250 -2.74 2.15 27.44
N GLY A 251 -2.03 2.69 26.45
CA GLY A 251 -0.99 3.71 26.60
C GLY A 251 -1.53 5.02 27.16
N GLN A 252 -2.70 5.46 26.68
CA GLN A 252 -3.37 6.66 27.17
C GLN A 252 -3.77 6.50 28.64
N ALA A 253 -4.44 5.40 28.99
CA ALA A 253 -4.83 5.11 30.38
C ALA A 253 -3.62 5.04 31.32
N ARG A 254 -2.52 4.42 30.88
CA ARG A 254 -1.27 4.34 31.66
C ARG A 254 -0.61 5.72 31.81
N TRP A 255 -0.68 6.56 30.79
CA TRP A 255 -0.16 7.93 30.84
C TRP A 255 -0.95 8.84 31.77
N GLU A 256 -2.28 8.69 31.81
CA GLU A 256 -3.15 9.45 32.70
C GLU A 256 -2.94 9.13 34.19
N GLN A 257 -2.56 7.89 34.50
CA GLN A 257 -2.28 7.46 35.88
C GLN A 257 -1.06 8.16 36.50
N ASP A 258 0.05 8.24 35.76
CA ASP A 258 1.31 8.83 36.25
C ASP A 258 2.19 9.38 35.12
N SER A 259 1.73 10.46 34.50
CA SER A 259 2.40 11.08 33.36
C SER A 259 3.82 11.56 33.65
N GLN A 260 4.10 12.02 34.87
CA GLN A 260 5.39 12.62 35.23
C GLN A 260 6.46 11.54 35.44
N ALA A 261 6.13 10.44 36.13
CA ALA A 261 7.05 9.31 36.25
C ALA A 261 7.28 8.66 34.90
N LEU A 262 6.21 8.45 34.11
CA LEU A 262 6.29 7.80 32.81
C LEU A 262 7.11 8.62 31.81
N ALA A 263 6.95 9.94 31.77
CA ALA A 263 7.79 10.81 30.94
C ALA A 263 9.29 10.72 31.30
N THR A 264 9.61 10.41 32.56
CA THR A 264 11.00 10.18 33.00
C THR A 264 11.48 8.80 32.53
N GLN A 265 10.69 7.75 32.73
CA GLN A 265 10.99 6.38 32.27
C GLN A 265 11.17 6.30 30.75
N VAL A 266 10.35 7.01 29.97
CA VAL A 266 10.48 7.11 28.52
C VAL A 266 11.83 7.73 28.14
N ARG A 267 12.19 8.86 28.74
CA ARG A 267 13.48 9.53 28.45
C ARG A 267 14.68 8.66 28.84
N GLU A 268 14.58 7.91 29.93
CA GLU A 268 15.60 6.93 30.33
C GLU A 268 15.68 5.77 29.35
N CYS A 269 14.55 5.22 28.93
CA CYS A 269 14.45 4.15 27.94
C CYS A 269 15.13 4.54 26.61
N LEU A 270 14.90 5.76 26.13
CA LEU A 270 15.53 6.26 24.89
C LEU A 270 17.06 6.41 24.97
N ARG A 271 17.61 6.58 26.18
CA ARG A 271 19.05 6.71 26.42
C ARG A 271 19.73 5.37 26.73
N SER A 272 18.94 4.36 27.08
CA SER A 272 19.43 3.06 27.52
C SER A 272 19.48 2.06 26.36
N PRO A 273 20.32 1.02 26.44
CA PRO A 273 20.30 -0.07 25.47
C PRO A 273 18.90 -0.70 25.37
N PRO A 274 18.46 -1.17 24.19
CA PRO A 274 17.16 -1.81 24.04
C PRO A 274 16.97 -2.97 25.04
N GLY A 275 15.89 -2.91 25.82
CA GLY A 275 15.56 -3.92 26.83
C GLY A 275 16.11 -3.67 28.23
N ALA A 276 16.78 -2.53 28.46
CA ALA A 276 17.13 -2.09 29.81
C ALA A 276 16.03 -1.18 30.41
N GLY A 277 15.59 -1.50 31.62
CA GLY A 277 14.58 -0.74 32.35
C GLY A 277 13.15 -1.27 32.19
N PRO A 278 12.14 -0.53 32.73
CA PRO A 278 10.75 -0.99 32.76
C PRO A 278 10.04 -0.90 31.41
N LEU A 279 10.60 -0.18 30.43
CA LEU A 279 10.03 0.03 29.10
C LEU A 279 10.95 -0.53 28.02
N PHE A 280 10.37 -0.98 26.91
CA PHE A 280 11.10 -1.44 25.73
C PHE A 280 11.04 -0.41 24.60
N SER A 281 12.13 -0.22 23.87
CA SER A 281 12.17 0.63 22.66
C SER A 281 12.54 -0.17 21.41
N SER A 282 11.90 0.13 20.28
CA SER A 282 12.17 -0.48 18.95
C SER A 282 13.52 -0.11 18.34
N GLY A 283 14.27 0.82 18.96
CA GLY A 283 15.30 1.58 18.25
C GLY A 283 14.70 2.70 17.40
N PRO A 284 15.54 3.57 16.79
CA PRO A 284 15.09 4.75 16.09
C PRO A 284 14.37 4.41 14.77
N LEU A 285 13.12 4.85 14.68
CA LEU A 285 12.31 4.94 13.47
C LEU A 285 12.76 6.18 12.68
N ARG A 286 13.46 5.95 11.57
CA ARG A 286 14.06 7.01 10.75
C ARG A 286 13.20 7.31 9.53
N THR A 287 12.86 8.57 9.37
CA THR A 287 12.22 9.12 8.16
C THR A 287 13.03 10.33 7.69
N GLN A 288 13.23 10.45 6.38
CA GLN A 288 13.95 11.58 5.80
C GLN A 288 13.26 12.91 6.15
N GLY A 289 14.03 13.87 6.65
CA GLY A 289 13.53 15.21 7.00
C GLY A 289 12.81 15.32 8.36
N LEU A 290 12.69 14.21 9.11
CA LEU A 290 12.17 14.23 10.47
C LEU A 290 13.26 13.80 11.48
N PRO A 291 13.25 14.35 12.70
CA PRO A 291 14.05 13.81 13.79
C PRO A 291 13.69 12.34 14.09
N ASP A 292 14.57 11.63 14.80
CA ASP A 292 14.31 10.24 15.19
C ASP A 292 13.02 10.11 16.03
N HIS A 293 12.25 9.07 15.74
CA HIS A 293 11.09 8.65 16.53
C HIS A 293 11.32 7.25 17.08
N TYR A 294 10.56 6.86 18.09
CA TYR A 294 10.73 5.57 18.75
C TYR A 294 9.37 4.99 19.08
N LEU A 295 9.20 3.68 18.89
CA LEU A 295 8.10 2.95 19.50
C LEU A 295 8.54 2.49 20.88
N VAL A 296 7.81 2.91 21.90
CA VAL A 296 8.02 2.54 23.29
C VAL A 296 6.86 1.67 23.76
N LEU A 297 7.16 0.54 24.37
CA LEU A 297 6.19 -0.42 24.88
C LEU A 297 6.36 -0.55 26.40
N ASP A 298 5.26 -0.47 27.13
CA ASP A 298 5.18 -1.00 28.49
C ASP A 298 4.86 -2.50 28.36
N PRO A 299 5.76 -3.40 28.78
CA PRO A 299 5.48 -4.83 28.78
C PRO A 299 4.34 -5.21 29.75
N GLY A 300 3.89 -4.27 30.59
CA GLY A 300 3.00 -4.52 31.72
C GLY A 300 3.81 -4.85 32.97
N PRO A 301 3.14 -5.21 34.09
CA PRO A 301 3.86 -5.78 35.23
C PRO A 301 4.72 -6.94 34.73
N PRO A 302 5.95 -7.12 35.26
CA PRO A 302 6.77 -8.27 34.90
C PRO A 302 5.89 -9.50 35.05
N MET A 303 5.70 -10.24 33.94
CA MET A 303 4.99 -11.51 34.01
C MET A 303 5.68 -12.31 35.10
N ASP A 304 4.96 -12.63 36.17
CA ASP A 304 5.43 -13.60 37.14
C ASP A 304 5.92 -14.81 36.34
N PRO A 305 7.19 -15.24 36.45
CA PRO A 305 7.72 -16.34 35.65
C PRO A 305 6.76 -17.55 35.68
N THR A 306 6.11 -17.77 36.82
CA THR A 306 5.09 -18.79 37.06
C THR A 306 3.83 -18.66 36.20
N SER A 307 3.46 -17.47 35.74
CA SER A 307 2.31 -17.24 34.85
C SER A 307 2.50 -17.83 33.43
N ARG A 308 3.75 -18.11 33.01
CA ARG A 308 4.06 -18.77 31.73
C ARG A 308 4.03 -20.30 31.82
N LEU A 309 4.15 -20.86 33.03
CA LEU A 309 4.20 -22.30 33.21
C LEU A 309 2.98 -23.03 32.65
N PRO A 310 1.72 -22.58 32.81
CA PRO A 310 0.56 -23.26 32.24
C PRO A 310 0.61 -23.35 30.71
N VAL A 311 1.01 -22.26 30.04
CA VAL A 311 1.09 -22.17 28.58
C VAL A 311 2.20 -23.08 28.03
N LEU A 312 3.37 -23.06 28.67
CA LEU A 312 4.51 -23.90 28.26
C LEU A 312 4.30 -25.36 28.61
N THR A 313 3.61 -25.66 29.72
CA THR A 313 3.20 -27.02 30.09
C THR A 313 2.34 -27.63 28.98
N GLN A 314 1.37 -26.87 28.48
CA GLN A 314 0.53 -27.33 27.36
C GLN A 314 1.32 -27.43 26.05
N ARG A 315 2.11 -26.40 25.71
CA ARG A 315 2.85 -26.33 24.44
C ARG A 315 3.93 -27.40 24.30
N TRP A 316 4.63 -27.72 25.38
CA TRP A 316 5.70 -28.73 25.40
C TRP A 316 5.19 -30.10 25.85
N GLY A 317 3.90 -30.25 26.16
CA GLY A 317 3.32 -31.51 26.65
C GLY A 317 3.99 -31.99 27.93
N LEU A 318 4.23 -31.08 28.88
CA LEU A 318 4.87 -31.40 30.15
C LEU A 318 3.90 -32.14 31.08
N THR A 319 4.43 -33.12 31.80
CA THR A 319 3.72 -33.73 32.93
C THR A 319 3.69 -32.76 34.11
N ALA A 320 2.77 -32.98 35.06
CA ALA A 320 2.70 -32.19 36.29
C ALA A 320 4.04 -32.11 37.03
N ARG A 321 4.82 -33.20 37.01
CA ARG A 321 6.13 -33.25 37.66
C ARG A 321 7.22 -32.50 36.91
N GLU A 322 7.21 -32.57 35.57
CA GLU A 322 8.13 -31.79 34.74
C GLU A 322 7.84 -30.28 34.84
N ALA A 323 6.57 -29.87 34.96
CA ALA A 323 6.20 -28.48 35.19
C ALA A 323 6.76 -27.95 36.53
N GLN A 324 6.62 -28.72 37.62
CA GLN A 324 7.23 -28.39 38.92
C GLN A 324 8.76 -28.27 38.84
N VAL A 325 9.42 -29.19 38.13
CA VAL A 325 10.88 -29.10 37.93
C VAL A 325 11.26 -27.88 37.10
N LEU A 326 10.50 -27.57 36.03
CA LEU A 326 10.74 -26.38 35.20
C LEU A 326 10.64 -25.09 36.01
N GLU A 327 9.68 -24.99 36.94
CA GLU A 327 9.49 -23.85 37.83
C GLU A 327 10.76 -23.51 38.61
N HIS A 328 11.34 -24.50 39.29
CA HIS A 328 12.58 -24.29 40.04
C HIS A 328 13.79 -24.11 39.12
N VAL A 329 13.78 -24.73 37.94
CA VAL A 329 14.89 -24.57 36.97
C VAL A 329 15.01 -23.12 36.49
N VAL A 330 13.88 -22.45 36.19
CA VAL A 330 13.87 -21.06 35.74
C VAL A 330 14.17 -20.06 36.85
N GLN A 331 13.98 -20.46 38.11
CA GLN A 331 14.45 -19.72 39.30
C GLN A 331 15.96 -19.88 39.56
N GLY A 332 16.65 -20.70 38.76
CA GLY A 332 18.11 -20.89 38.86
C GLY A 332 18.54 -21.91 39.91
N GLU A 333 17.63 -22.70 40.48
CA GLU A 333 17.96 -23.66 41.55
C GLU A 333 18.80 -24.84 41.06
N THR A 334 19.76 -25.30 41.86
CA THR A 334 20.55 -26.51 41.56
C THR A 334 19.70 -27.79 41.64
N ASN A 335 20.06 -28.86 40.92
CA ASN A 335 19.31 -30.13 40.98
C ASN A 335 19.18 -30.67 42.41
N LYS A 336 20.23 -30.50 43.23
CA LYS A 336 20.21 -30.81 44.66
C LYS A 336 19.16 -30.01 45.44
N ALA A 337 19.04 -28.71 45.17
CA ALA A 337 18.02 -27.86 45.81
C ALA A 337 16.61 -28.27 45.36
N ILE A 338 16.41 -28.51 44.06
CA ILE A 338 15.12 -28.95 43.51
C ILE A 338 14.71 -30.30 44.12
N ALA A 339 15.64 -31.23 44.27
CA ALA A 339 15.41 -32.54 44.87
C ALA A 339 14.94 -32.42 46.32
N LEU A 340 15.53 -31.49 47.08
CA LEU A 340 15.12 -31.17 48.45
C LEU A 340 13.71 -30.59 48.50
N HIS A 341 13.40 -29.60 47.65
CA HIS A 341 12.06 -28.98 47.60
C HIS A 341 10.97 -29.97 47.20
N LEU A 342 11.28 -30.85 46.25
CA LEU A 342 10.31 -31.77 45.66
C LEU A 342 10.25 -33.13 46.37
N GLY A 343 11.09 -33.37 47.38
CA GLY A 343 11.12 -34.63 48.16
C GLY A 343 11.52 -35.85 47.33
N CYS A 344 12.48 -35.70 46.41
CA CYS A 344 12.98 -36.79 45.57
C CYS A 344 14.51 -36.87 45.53
N ALA A 345 15.06 -37.87 44.84
CA ALA A 345 16.51 -37.98 44.65
C ALA A 345 17.00 -37.00 43.57
N GLU A 346 18.22 -36.48 43.73
CA GLU A 346 18.85 -35.60 42.73
C GLU A 346 18.88 -36.23 41.32
N ARG A 347 19.15 -37.54 41.26
CA ARG A 347 19.10 -38.31 40.01
C ARG A 347 17.73 -38.27 39.32
N THR A 348 16.64 -38.17 40.08
CA THR A 348 15.28 -38.05 39.52
C THR A 348 15.10 -36.68 38.86
N VAL A 349 15.64 -35.61 39.46
CA VAL A 349 15.60 -34.27 38.87
C VAL A 349 16.41 -34.21 37.58
N GLU A 350 17.59 -34.85 37.52
CA GLU A 350 18.38 -34.93 36.28
C GLU A 350 17.61 -35.56 35.11
N VAL A 351 16.84 -36.62 35.38
CA VAL A 351 15.99 -37.26 34.38
C VAL A 351 14.89 -36.30 33.91
N HIS A 352 14.21 -35.61 34.83
CA HIS A 352 13.19 -34.62 34.46
C HIS A 352 13.78 -33.44 33.67
N VAL A 353 14.96 -32.94 34.04
CA VAL A 353 15.65 -31.88 33.27
C VAL A 353 16.00 -32.38 31.87
N THR A 354 16.47 -33.62 31.72
CA THR A 354 16.73 -34.21 30.41
C THR A 354 15.47 -34.29 29.55
N HIS A 355 14.34 -34.68 30.13
CA HIS A 355 13.06 -34.69 29.42
C HIS A 355 12.58 -33.28 29.05
N LEU A 356 12.77 -32.30 29.93
CA LEU A 356 12.46 -30.89 29.65
C LEU A 356 13.28 -30.36 28.47
N LEU A 357 14.58 -30.64 28.44
CA LEU A 357 15.46 -30.27 27.32
C LEU A 357 14.96 -30.86 25.99
N ASN A 358 14.61 -32.15 25.99
CA ASN A 358 14.08 -32.83 24.81
C ASN A 358 12.73 -32.24 24.35
N LYS A 359 11.79 -32.03 25.27
CA LYS A 359 10.45 -31.47 24.96
C LYS A 359 10.50 -30.01 24.52
N ALA A 360 11.43 -29.24 25.04
CA ALA A 360 11.69 -27.88 24.62
C ALA A 360 12.58 -27.79 23.37
N GLN A 361 13.18 -28.90 22.90
CA GLN A 361 14.11 -28.96 21.77
C GLN A 361 15.34 -28.06 21.95
N VAL A 362 16.02 -28.20 23.10
CA VAL A 362 17.24 -27.44 23.43
C VAL A 362 18.29 -28.36 24.06
N GLU A 363 19.56 -27.99 23.93
CA GLU A 363 20.67 -28.87 24.31
C GLU A 363 21.28 -28.55 25.68
N SER A 364 20.90 -27.43 26.30
CA SER A 364 21.47 -27.02 27.59
C SER A 364 20.45 -26.38 28.51
N ARG A 365 20.73 -26.43 29.81
CA ARG A 365 19.93 -25.77 30.85
C ARG A 365 19.81 -24.27 30.62
N SER A 366 20.91 -23.61 30.23
CA SER A 366 20.88 -22.18 29.92
C SER A 366 20.03 -21.89 28.68
N ALA A 367 20.05 -22.76 27.67
CA ALA A 367 19.18 -22.66 26.50
C ALA A 367 17.70 -22.88 26.87
N LEU A 368 17.40 -23.78 27.81
CA LEU A 368 16.04 -23.99 28.33
C LEU A 368 15.49 -22.74 29.03
N ILE A 369 16.30 -22.13 29.90
CA ILE A 369 15.95 -20.88 30.59
C ILE A 369 15.74 -19.75 29.56
N SER A 370 16.67 -19.61 28.60
CA SER A 370 16.54 -18.61 27.55
C SER A 370 15.27 -18.80 26.70
N ARG A 371 14.98 -20.03 26.29
CA ARG A 371 13.79 -20.38 25.51
C ARG A 371 12.49 -20.15 26.26
N PHE A 372 12.48 -20.37 27.58
CA PHE A 372 11.34 -20.03 28.45
C PHE A 372 11.01 -18.53 28.43
N PHE A 373 12.03 -17.66 28.37
CA PHE A 373 11.84 -16.21 28.31
C PHE A 373 11.53 -15.67 26.90
N GLN A 374 11.93 -16.39 25.84
CA GLN A 374 11.69 -16.01 24.44
C GLN A 374 10.37 -16.53 23.85
N SER A 375 9.76 -17.53 24.49
CA SER A 375 8.47 -18.12 24.11
C SER A 375 7.29 -17.33 24.69
#